data_AF-A0A7V1XNU8-F1
#
_entry.id   AF-A0A7V1XNU8-F1
#
_cell.length_a   1.000
_cell.length_b   1.000
_cell.length_c   1.000
_cell.angle_alpha   90.00
_cell.angle_beta   90.00
_cell.angle_gamma   90.00
#
_symmetry.space_group_name_H-M   'P 1'
#
loop_
_entity.id
_entity.type
_entity.pdbx_description
1 polymer ?
#
loop_
_entity_poly.entity_id
_entity_poly.type
_entity_poly.pdbx_seq_one_letter_code
_entity_poly.pdbx_strand_id
1 'polypeptide(L)'
;NIVEASADLGASGLQTFRYVLLPNLATAILAGAILSFALSFDEIVVTTFTAGQQQTLPIYIFSILFRPRAKPVTNVVALLAIAITFFPIMLAQILTRERAGGTAGR
;
A
#
# COMPACT_ATOMS: atom_id res chain seq x y z
N ASN A 1 -30.18 -12.04 -11.01
CA ASN A 1 -31.49 -11.38 -10.82
C ASN A 1 -31.78 -11.05 -9.34
N ILE A 2 -30.86 -10.36 -8.64
CA ILE A 2 -31.05 -9.96 -7.22
C ILE A 2 -31.79 -8.63 -7.07
N VAL A 3 -31.72 -7.77 -8.08
CA VAL A 3 -32.47 -6.51 -8.14
C VAL A 3 -33.93 -6.79 -8.47
N GLU A 4 -34.21 -7.63 -9.47
CA GLU A 4 -35.56 -8.10 -9.79
C GLU A 4 -36.21 -8.82 -8.60
N ALA A 5 -35.50 -9.75 -7.95
CA ALA A 5 -36.02 -10.43 -6.76
C ALA A 5 -36.38 -9.46 -5.61
N SER A 6 -35.64 -8.36 -5.45
CA SER A 6 -36.00 -7.33 -4.45
C SER A 6 -37.24 -6.52 -4.85
N ALA A 7 -37.45 -6.30 -6.15
CA ALA A 7 -38.64 -5.63 -6.68
C ALA A 7 -39.88 -6.53 -6.56
N ASP A 8 -39.71 -7.85 -6.77
CA ASP A 8 -40.76 -8.85 -6.55
C ASP A 8 -41.22 -8.91 -5.09
N LEU A 9 -40.33 -8.59 -4.14
CA LEU A 9 -40.63 -8.46 -2.70
C LEU A 9 -41.23 -7.09 -2.32
N GLY A 10 -41.49 -6.21 -3.30
CA GLY A 10 -42.08 -4.88 -3.09
C GLY A 10 -41.12 -3.82 -2.55
N ALA A 11 -39.80 -4.05 -2.60
CA ALA A 11 -38.82 -3.07 -2.13
C ALA A 11 -38.75 -1.85 -3.08
N SER A 12 -38.67 -0.65 -2.51
CA SER A 12 -38.43 0.58 -3.27
C SER A 12 -36.98 0.67 -3.77
N GLY A 13 -36.71 1.45 -4.83
CA GLY A 13 -35.36 1.55 -5.41
C GLY A 13 -34.27 1.96 -4.42
N LEU A 14 -34.58 2.84 -3.47
CA LEU A 14 -33.64 3.23 -2.41
C LEU A 14 -33.37 2.09 -1.41
N GLN A 15 -34.39 1.28 -1.14
CA GLN A 15 -34.30 0.10 -0.29
C GLN A 15 -33.45 -0.98 -0.97
N THR A 16 -33.70 -1.28 -2.24
CA THR A 16 -32.85 -2.17 -3.04
C THR A 16 -31.40 -1.69 -3.10
N PHE A 17 -31.17 -0.38 -3.30
CA PHE A 17 -29.82 0.16 -3.28
C PHE A 17 -29.13 -0.07 -1.93
N ARG A 18 -29.75 0.35 -0.82
CA ARG A 18 -29.12 0.31 0.50
C ARG A 18 -28.93 -1.11 1.04
N TYR A 19 -29.88 -2.02 0.78
CA TYR A 19 -29.88 -3.36 1.38
C TYR A 19 -29.38 -4.47 0.44
N VAL A 20 -29.39 -4.27 -0.87
CA VAL A 20 -28.96 -5.30 -1.84
C VAL A 20 -27.70 -4.86 -2.57
N LEU A 21 -27.72 -3.69 -3.21
CA LEU A 21 -26.59 -3.25 -4.05
C LEU A 21 -25.40 -2.78 -3.22
N LEU A 22 -25.62 -1.89 -2.25
CA LEU A 22 -24.56 -1.29 -1.44
C LEU A 22 -23.75 -2.34 -0.66
N PRO A 23 -24.38 -3.33 0.03
CA PRO A 23 -23.61 -4.37 0.74
C PRO A 23 -22.87 -5.29 -0.22
N ASN A 24 -23.47 -5.60 -1.38
CA ASN A 24 -22.85 -6.45 -2.40
C ASN A 24 -21.64 -5.75 -3.07
N LEU A 25 -21.72 -4.44 -3.27
CA LEU A 25 -20.64 -3.62 -3.80
C LEU A 25 -19.67 -3.12 -2.71
N ALA A 26 -19.96 -3.32 -1.43
CA ALA A 26 -19.22 -2.71 -0.33
C ALA A 26 -17.73 -3.07 -0.36
N THR A 27 -17.40 -4.32 -0.67
CA THR A 27 -16.02 -4.80 -0.76
C THR A 27 -15.29 -4.17 -1.94
N ALA A 28 -15.95 -4.05 -3.10
CA ALA A 28 -15.40 -3.39 -4.28
C ALA A 28 -15.20 -1.89 -4.06
N ILE A 29 -16.16 -1.22 -3.41
CA ILE A 29 -16.06 0.20 -3.04
C ILE A 29 -14.91 0.41 -2.06
N LEU A 30 -14.77 -0.46 -1.06
CA LEU A 30 -13.68 -0.39 -0.10
C LEU A 30 -12.31 -0.56 -0.78
N ALA A 31 -12.19 -1.55 -1.67
CA ALA A 31 -10.97 -1.76 -2.44
C ALA A 31 -10.63 -0.53 -3.31
N GLY A 32 -11.62 0.04 -4.01
CA GLY A 32 -11.46 1.25 -4.80
C GLY A 32 -11.10 2.47 -3.95
N ALA A 33 -11.69 2.61 -2.75
CA ALA A 33 -11.40 3.69 -1.82
C ALA A 33 -9.95 3.62 -1.31
N ILE A 34 -9.48 2.43 -0.92
CA ILE A 34 -8.09 2.23 -0.48
C ILE A 34 -7.12 2.52 -1.63
N LEU A 35 -7.42 2.04 -2.84
CA LEU A 35 -6.59 2.30 -4.02
C LEU A 35 -6.53 3.79 -4.36
N SER A 36 -7.67 4.47 -4.38
CA SER A 36 -7.73 5.92 -4.64
C SER A 36 -7.01 6.73 -3.58
N PHE A 37 -7.11 6.32 -2.30
CA PHE A 37 -6.34 6.93 -1.21
C PHE A 37 -4.83 6.73 -1.39
N ALA A 38 -4.40 5.52 -1.74
CA ALA A 38 -2.99 5.22 -1.99
C ALA A 38 -2.43 6.03 -3.16
N LEU A 39 -3.17 6.13 -4.27
CA LEU A 39 -2.81 6.96 -5.42
C LEU A 39 -2.74 8.44 -5.06
N SER A 40 -3.67 8.96 -4.26
CA SER A 40 -3.61 10.35 -3.78
C SER A 40 -2.35 10.65 -2.96
N PHE A 41 -1.86 9.67 -2.20
CA PHE A 41 -0.62 9.82 -1.43
C PHE A 41 0.64 9.77 -2.32
N ASP A 42 0.56 9.14 -3.51
CA ASP A 42 1.66 9.00 -4.46
C ASP A 42 1.92 10.28 -5.29
N GLU A 43 0.93 11.18 -5.42
CA GLU A 43 1.05 12.43 -6.19
C GLU A 43 1.87 13.54 -5.52
N ILE A 44 2.89 13.19 -4.73
CA ILE A 44 3.74 14.17 -4.00
C ILE A 44 4.39 15.17 -4.95
N VAL A 45 4.84 14.72 -6.12
CA VAL A 45 5.50 15.56 -7.13
C VAL A 45 4.55 16.67 -7.59
N VAL A 46 3.34 16.32 -8.01
CA VAL A 46 2.32 17.29 -8.44
C VAL A 46 1.93 18.21 -7.28
N THR A 47 1.63 17.62 -6.12
CA THR A 47 1.20 18.36 -4.93
C THR A 47 2.26 19.38 -4.48
N THR A 48 3.54 19.07 -4.61
CA THR A 48 4.63 20.01 -4.24
C THR A 48 4.62 21.26 -5.13
N PHE A 49 4.22 21.14 -6.40
CA PHE A 49 4.12 22.29 -7.31
C PHE A 49 2.79 23.05 -7.18
N THR A 50 1.73 22.39 -6.70
CA THR A 50 0.38 22.99 -6.63
C THR A 50 -0.01 23.48 -5.23
N ALA A 51 0.54 22.93 -4.15
CA ALA A 51 0.14 23.25 -2.77
C ALA A 51 0.60 24.62 -2.26
N GLY A 52 1.56 25.26 -2.95
CA GLY A 52 2.07 26.59 -2.58
C GLY A 52 2.73 26.60 -1.19
N GLN A 53 2.19 27.39 -0.25
CA GLN A 53 2.69 27.48 1.13
C GLN A 53 2.08 26.42 2.08
N GLN A 54 1.11 25.63 1.62
CA GLN A 54 0.45 24.62 2.44
C GLN A 54 1.32 23.37 2.55
N GLN A 55 1.63 22.94 3.76
CA GLN A 55 2.35 21.70 4.00
C GLN A 55 1.36 20.55 4.22
N THR A 56 1.20 19.70 3.20
CA THR A 56 0.42 18.47 3.32
C THR A 56 1.22 17.37 4.02
N LEU A 57 0.54 16.37 4.59
CA LEU A 57 1.18 15.23 5.27
C LEU A 57 2.26 14.54 4.42
N PRO A 58 2.04 14.23 3.11
CA PRO A 58 3.08 13.63 2.28
C PRO A 58 4.29 14.55 2.06
N ILE A 59 4.07 15.85 1.83
CA ILE A 59 5.14 16.84 1.66
C ILE A 59 5.98 16.98 2.95
N TYR A 60 5.33 16.96 4.11
CA TYR A 60 6.02 16.98 5.40
C TYR A 60 6.96 15.78 5.56
N ILE A 61 6.43 14.55 5.38
CA ILE A 61 7.20 13.31 5.47
C ILE A 61 8.34 13.29 4.44
N PHE A 62 8.09 13.79 3.23
CA PHE A 62 9.12 13.94 2.22
C PHE A 62 10.20 14.94 2.66
N SER A 63 9.82 16.11 3.20
CA SER A 63 10.77 17.16 3.59
C SER A 63 11.78 16.72 4.66
N ILE A 64 11.37 15.86 5.60
CA ILE A 64 12.25 15.33 6.66
C ILE A 64 13.24 14.28 6.13
N LEU A 65 12.94 13.62 5.00
CA LEU A 65 13.87 12.70 4.32
C LEU A 65 15.04 13.47 3.68
N PHE A 66 14.78 14.62 3.07
CA PHE A 66 15.80 15.41 2.34
C PHE A 66 16.52 16.48 3.19
N ARG A 67 16.02 16.78 4.39
CA ARG A 67 16.76 17.58 5.39
C ARG A 67 17.12 16.75 6.65
N PRO A 68 17.99 15.72 6.56
CA PRO A 68 18.48 14.96 7.72
C PRO A 68 19.27 15.77 8.76
N ARG A 69 19.64 17.02 8.44
CA ARG A 69 20.67 17.81 9.15
C ARG A 69 20.37 18.11 10.63
N ALA A 70 19.25 17.66 11.19
CA ALA A 70 19.01 17.76 12.62
C ALA A 70 19.57 16.57 13.42
N LYS A 71 19.60 15.32 12.89
CA LYS A 71 20.12 14.13 13.62
C LYS A 71 20.58 13.02 12.66
N PRO A 72 21.65 12.26 12.95
CA PRO A 72 22.18 11.15 12.13
C PRO A 72 21.23 9.95 11.91
N VAL A 73 19.94 10.11 12.19
CA VAL A 73 18.91 9.07 12.16
C VAL A 73 18.65 8.57 10.74
N THR A 74 18.67 9.43 9.71
CA THR A 74 18.38 9.01 8.33
C THR A 74 19.40 8.00 7.80
N ASN A 75 20.70 8.20 8.07
CA ASN A 75 21.74 7.25 7.67
C ASN A 75 21.62 5.92 8.41
N VAL A 76 21.23 5.95 9.69
CA VAL A 76 21.00 4.74 10.49
C VAL A 76 19.81 3.95 9.96
N VAL A 77 18.71 4.62 9.62
CA VAL A 77 17.52 3.97 9.03
C VAL A 77 17.84 3.35 7.67
N ALA A 78 18.59 4.07 6.81
CA ALA A 78 19.04 3.53 5.53
C ALA A 78 19.93 2.28 5.71
N LEU A 79 20.87 2.32 6.66
CA LEU A 79 21.74 1.18 6.98
C LEU A 79 20.93 -0.02 7.49
N LEU A 80 19.94 0.19 8.35
CA LEU A 80 19.08 -0.87 8.87
C LEU A 80 18.21 -1.49 7.77
N ALA A 81 17.63 -0.69 6.88
CA ALA A 81 16.85 -1.20 5.75
C ALA A 81 17.70 -2.06 4.81
N ILE A 82 18.93 -1.63 4.52
CA ILE A 82 19.89 -2.40 3.75
C ILE A 82 20.23 -3.70 4.49
N ALA A 83 20.54 -3.64 5.79
CA ALA A 83 20.90 -4.81 6.59
C ALA A 83 19.77 -5.87 6.63
N ILE A 84 18.53 -5.44 6.88
CA ILE A 84 17.37 -6.32 6.95
C ILE A 84 17.11 -7.01 5.61
N THR A 85 17.43 -6.36 4.49
CA THR A 85 17.25 -6.96 3.17
C THR A 85 18.43 -7.86 2.81
N PHE A 86 19.66 -7.39 3.06
CA PHE A 86 20.89 -8.02 2.62
C PHE A 86 21.22 -9.29 3.42
N PHE A 87 21.11 -9.27 4.75
CA PHE A 87 21.52 -10.41 5.58
C PHE A 87 20.66 -11.67 5.39
N PRO A 88 19.32 -11.60 5.33
CA PRO A 88 18.50 -12.77 5.06
C PRO A 88 18.74 -13.37 3.68
N ILE A 89 18.94 -12.51 2.66
CA ILE A 89 19.30 -12.97 1.31
C ILE A 89 20.65 -13.69 1.36
N MET A 90 21.65 -13.10 1.99
CA MET A 90 22.97 -13.73 2.11
C MET A 90 22.91 -15.05 2.88
N LEU A 91 22.16 -15.11 3.98
CA LEU A 91 21.95 -16.34 4.75
C LEU A 91 21.24 -17.41 3.92
N ALA A 92 20.21 -17.03 3.17
CA ALA A 92 19.51 -17.94 2.25
C ALA A 92 20.44 -18.48 1.17
N GLN A 93 21.34 -17.66 0.61
CA GLN A 93 22.34 -18.09 -0.36
C GLN A 93 23.32 -19.11 0.25
N ILE A 94 23.84 -18.85 1.46
CA ILE A 94 24.78 -19.75 2.14
C ILE A 94 24.11 -21.11 2.44
N LEU A 95 22.90 -21.09 3.05
CA LEU A 95 22.16 -22.31 3.39
C LEU A 95 21.73 -23.11 2.14
N THR A 96 21.42 -22.44 1.04
CA THR A 96 21.04 -23.11 -0.22
C THR A 96 22.24 -23.68 -0.95
N ARG A 97 23.44 -23.06 -0.82
CA ARG A 97 24.68 -23.54 -1.42
C ARG A 97 25.10 -24.91 -0.87
N GLU A 98 24.85 -25.20 0.40
CA GLU A 98 25.08 -26.52 1.00
C GLU A 98 24.15 -27.60 0.44
N ARG A 99 22.91 -27.24 0.07
CA ARG A 99 21.97 -28.18 -0.58
C ARG A 99 22.29 -28.45 -2.05
N ALA A 100 22.87 -27.49 -2.77
CA ALA A 100 23.27 -27.66 -4.15
C ALA A 100 24.52 -28.55 -4.31
N GLY A 101 25.37 -28.67 -3.28
CA GLY A 101 26.54 -29.57 -3.28
C GLY A 101 26.23 -31.05 -3.03
N GLY A 102 25.02 -31.39 -2.53
CA GLY A 102 24.64 -32.75 -2.17
C GLY A 102 24.05 -33.60 -3.31
N THR A 103 23.70 -33.00 -4.44
CA THR A 103 23.01 -33.68 -5.55
C THR A 103 23.89 -33.92 -6.78
N ALA A 104 25.13 -33.42 -6.80
CA ALA A 104 26.08 -33.64 -7.89
C ALA A 104 26.97 -34.88 -7.71
N GLY A 105 26.69 -35.71 -6.69
CA GLY A 105 27.44 -36.93 -6.36
C GLY A 105 26.59 -38.19 -6.46
N ARG A 106 25.95 -38.43 -7.61
CA ARG A 106 25.44 -39.75 -8.03
C ARG A 106 25.68 -39.95 -9.52
#